data_AF-A0A0B6ZVR6-F1
#
_entry.id   AF-A0A0B6ZVR6-F1
#
_cell.length_a   1.000
_cell.length_b   1.000
_cell.length_c   1.000
_cell.angle_alpha   90.00
_cell.angle_beta   90.00
_cell.angle_gamma   90.00
#
_symmetry.space_group_name_H-M   'P 1'
#
loop_
_entity.id
_entity.type
_entity.pdbx_description
1 polymer ?
#
loop_
_entity_poly.entity_id
_entity_poly.type
_entity_poly.pdbx_seq_one_letter_code
_entity_poly.pdbx_strand_id
1 'polypeptide(L)' 'MDLTIYLLALLILVVIYRRYLRHDPRLPPCPVTPLPIVGHLLFLEKNPRPMFKQWRKK' A
#
# COMPACT_ATOMS: atom_id res chain seq x y z
N MET A 1 28.99 -12.94 -3.84
CA MET A 1 28.91 -11.47 -3.68
C MET A 1 27.58 -10.95 -4.22
N ASP A 2 27.10 -11.45 -5.37
CA ASP A 2 25.83 -10.98 -5.96
C ASP A 2 24.60 -11.43 -5.16
N LEU A 3 24.53 -12.71 -4.75
CA LEU A 3 23.41 -13.22 -3.95
C LEU A 3 23.21 -12.44 -2.64
N THR A 4 24.31 -12.11 -1.96
CA THR A 4 24.30 -11.32 -0.72
C THR A 4 23.81 -9.89 -0.97
N ILE A 5 24.16 -9.29 -2.11
CA ILE A 5 23.66 -7.96 -2.50
C ILE A 5 22.16 -8.01 -2.78
N TYR A 6 21.68 -9.03 -3.51
CA TYR A 6 20.25 -9.18 -3.78
C TYR A 6 19.44 -9.41 -2.50
N LEU A 7 19.95 -10.23 -1.58
CA LEU A 7 19.32 -10.45 -0.27
C LEU A 7 19.25 -9.16 0.55
N LEU A 8 20.32 -8.37 0.57
CA LEU A 8 20.35 -7.10 1.28
C LEU A 8 19.37 -6.09 0.67
N ALA A 9 19.33 -5.99 -0.66
CA ALA A 9 18.40 -5.12 -1.37
C ALA A 9 16.94 -5.53 -1.09
N LEU A 10 16.63 -6.83 -1.11
CA LEU A 10 15.31 -7.35 -0.77
C LEU A 10 14.92 -7.02 0.67
N LEU A 11 15.85 -7.18 1.61
CA LEU A 11 15.63 -6.86 3.03
C LEU A 11 15.30 -5.37 3.20
N ILE A 12 16.07 -4.48 2.56
CA ILE A 12 15.83 -3.03 2.58
C ILE A 12 14.44 -2.72 2.01
N LEU A 13 14.08 -3.31 0.88
CA LEU A 13 12.78 -3.11 0.24
C LEU A 13 11.62 -3.53 1.16
N VAL A 14 11.73 -4.69 1.82
CA VAL A 14 10.72 -5.18 2.77
C VAL A 14 10.59 -4.25 3.96
N VAL A 15 11.71 -3.76 4.51
CA VAL A 15 11.69 -2.81 5.63
C VAL A 15 11.00 -1.51 5.23
N ILE A 16 11.34 -0.95 4.07
CA ILE A 16 10.70 0.27 3.54
C ILE A 16 9.20 0.01 3.35
N TYR A 17 8.82 -1.09 2.70
CA TYR A 17 7.42 -1.45 2.47
C TYR A 17 6.63 -1.56 3.78
N ARG A 18 7.17 -2.25 4.79
CA ARG A 18 6.51 -2.38 6.10
C ARG A 18 6.38 -1.05 6.83
N ARG A 19 7.32 -0.11 6.65
CA ARG A 19 7.19 1.25 7.21
C ARG A 19 6.08 2.04 6.51
N TYR A 20 5.97 1.94 5.19
CA TYR A 20 4.85 2.54 4.44
C TYR A 20 3.50 1.94 4.84
N LEU A 21 3.47 0.65 5.16
CA LEU A 21 2.26 -0.03 5.62
C LEU A 21 1.83 0.34 7.05
N ARG A 22 2.65 1.07 7.82
CA ARG A 22 2.25 1.47 9.17
C ARG A 22 1.11 2.49 9.07
N HIS A 23 -0.09 2.03 9.40
CA HIS A 23 -1.27 2.88 9.50
C HIS A 23 -1.14 3.78 10.72
N ASP A 24 -1.31 5.09 10.52
CA ASP A 24 -1.45 6.03 11.64
C ASP A 24 -2.85 5.86 12.24
N PRO A 25 -3.00 5.51 13.53
CA PRO A 25 -4.30 5.30 14.15
C PRO A 25 -5.17 6.57 14.22
N ARG A 26 -4.60 7.76 13.97
CA ARG A 26 -5.34 9.03 13.91
C ARG A 26 -5.97 9.28 12.54
N LEU A 27 -5.61 8.50 11.52
CA LEU A 27 -6.19 8.60 10.19
C LEU A 27 -7.52 7.85 10.11
N PRO A 28 -8.46 8.31 9.27
CA PRO A 28 -9.69 7.58 9.01
C PRO A 28 -9.38 6.19 8.44
N PRO A 29 -10.27 5.20 8.66
CA PRO A 29 -10.08 3.85 8.18
C PRO A 29 -9.90 3.84 6.66
N CYS A 30 -8.78 3.28 6.19
CA CYS A 30 -8.56 3.11 4.76
C CYS A 30 -9.12 1.75 4.31
N PRO A 31 -9.95 1.70 3.26
CA PRO A 31 -10.56 0.45 2.80
C PRO A 31 -9.55 -0.52 2.17
N VAL A 32 -8.41 -0.02 1.71
CA VAL A 32 -7.33 -0.79 1.06
C VAL A 32 -5.96 -0.29 1.52
N THR A 33 -4.95 -1.15 1.46
CA THR A 33 -3.58 -0.76 1.76
C THR A 33 -2.91 -0.21 0.49
N PRO A 34 -2.58 1.09 0.43
CA PRO A 34 -1.96 1.67 -0.76
C PRO A 34 -0.55 1.13 -0.97
N LEU A 35 -0.14 1.00 -2.23
CA LEU A 35 1.25 0.69 -2.56
C LEU A 35 2.14 1.94 -2.42
N PRO A 36 3.43 1.77 -2.11
CA PRO A 36 4.38 2.87 -2.18
C PRO A 36 4.40 3.47 -3.59
N ILE A 37 4.46 4.80 -3.69
CA ILE A 37 4.51 5.59 -4.94
C ILE A 37 3.18 5.62 -5.72
N VAL A 38 2.60 4.45 -6.03
CA VAL A 38 1.39 4.35 -6.87
C VAL A 38 0.11 4.61 -6.07
N GLY A 39 0.15 4.46 -4.75
CA GLY A 39 -0.98 4.71 -3.88
C GLY A 39 -2.14 3.76 -4.15
N HIS A 40 -3.31 4.34 -4.42
CA HIS A 40 -4.58 3.62 -4.60
C HIS A 40 -4.91 3.33 -6.07
N LEU A 41 -4.07 3.80 -7.02
CA LEU A 41 -4.38 3.80 -8.45
C LEU A 41 -4.63 2.40 -9.01
N LEU A 42 -3.90 1.38 -8.53
CA LEU A 42 -4.12 0.00 -8.98
C LEU A 42 -5.40 -0.65 -8.44
N PHE A 43 -6.01 -0.04 -7.42
CA PHE A 43 -7.24 -0.52 -6.79
C PHE A 43 -8.48 0.22 -7.32
N LEU A 44 -8.29 1.26 -8.13
CA LEU A 44 -9.38 2.04 -8.71
C LEU A 44 -10.00 1.30 -9.89
N GLU A 45 -11.26 0.95 -9.74
CA GLU A 45 -12.06 0.43 -10.84
C GLU A 45 -12.27 1.50 -11.93
N LYS A 46 -12.48 1.04 -13.18
CA LYS A 46 -12.80 1.91 -14.32
C LYS A 46 -13.97 2.87 -14.03
N ASN A 47 -14.93 2.44 -13.21
CA ASN A 47 -16.01 3.26 -12.68
C ASN A 47 -15.91 3.36 -11.15
N PRO A 48 -15.26 4.39 -10.58
CA PRO A 48 -14.95 4.43 -9.15
C PRO A 48 -16.12 4.83 -8.25
N ARG A 49 -17.20 5.40 -8.81
CA ARG A 49 -18.37 5.87 -8.04
C ARG A 49 -19.05 4.77 -7.18
N PRO A 50 -19.41 3.60 -7.72
CA PRO A 50 -19.99 2.51 -6.92
C PRO A 50 -19.01 2.01 -5.84
N MET A 51 -17.73 1.86 -6.18
CA MET A 51 -16.66 1.46 -5.26
C MET A 51 -16.55 2.42 -4.06
N PHE A 52 -16.50 3.73 -4.30
CA PHE A 52 -16.48 4.74 -3.22
C PHE A 52 -17.75 4.72 -2.36
N LYS A 53 -18.91 4.43 -2.96
CA LYS A 53 -20.16 4.28 -2.21
C LYS A 53 -20.10 3.09 -1.25
N GLN A 54 -19.44 2.00 -1.63
CA GLN A 54 -19.21 0.85 -0.76
C GLN A 54 -18.19 1.17 0.34
N TRP A 55 -17.07 1.81 -0.01
CA TRP A 55 -16.01 2.14 0.95
C TRP A 55 -16.49 3.05 2.08
N ARG A 56 -17.37 4.02 1.79
CA ARG A 56 -17.94 4.91 2.81
C ARG A 56 -18.86 4.20 3.82
N LYS A 57 -19.39 3.02 3.49
CA LYS A 57 -20.25 2.24 4.40
C LYS A 57 -19.46 1.36 5.38
N LYS A 58 -18.15 1.24 5.18
CA LYS A 58 -17.25 0.36 5.91
C LYS A 58 -16.46 1.16 6.93
#